data_AF-A0A959Q7L9-F1
#
_entry.id   AF-A0A959Q7L9-F1
#
_cell.length_a   1.000
_cell.length_b   1.000
_cell.length_c   1.000
_cell.angle_alpha   90.00
_cell.angle_beta   90.00
_cell.angle_gamma   90.00
#
_symmetry.space_group_name_H-M   'P 1'
#
loop_
_entity.id
_entity.type
_entity.pdbx_description
1 polymer ?
#
loop_
_entity_poly.entity_id
_entity_poly.type
_entity_poly.pdbx_seq_one_letter_code
_entity_poly.pdbx_strand_id
1 'polypeptide(L)'
;MEKLSFPLLYFQLRENAVLGILVGAGHQVVDRDLRRVKATLQDYLQKQYKKFDDYPDSDLQGARLKVVDISVRPTFHTEQGAFPMAQSVKVPIPIVYGENYDGFFECHLPLQNQRFYYYNSKQLLPLVRNFATTMLNSYTPERLFRLSRLPEPKLDEVPLKVNYSREFRWRLNDYERPLRYLERLAEKYPYVKALRRQMSNYPEAAWEMEEKVNEAIEKLIFLRANVLLVGPAGVGKSAVLKAAIRKIHNLARKEKLEYSFWRILA
;
A
#
# COMPACT_ATOMS: atom_id res chain seq x y z
N MET A 1 2.38 26.17 3.45
CA MET A 1 2.92 24.86 3.87
C MET A 1 2.60 24.69 5.34
N GLU A 2 1.74 23.74 5.64
CA GLU A 2 1.39 23.38 7.00
C GLU A 2 2.23 22.20 7.46
N LYS A 3 2.51 22.14 8.76
CA LYS A 3 3.32 21.09 9.38
C LYS A 3 2.41 20.25 10.24
N LEU A 4 2.12 19.02 9.80
CA LEU A 4 1.40 18.03 10.57
C LEU A 4 2.40 17.24 11.42
N SER A 5 2.04 16.96 12.68
CA SER A 5 2.82 16.13 13.59
C SER A 5 2.12 14.80 13.79
N PHE A 6 2.79 13.69 13.43
CA PHE A 6 2.26 12.34 13.62
C PHE A 6 2.86 11.71 14.88
N PRO A 7 2.05 11.08 15.75
CA PRO A 7 2.57 10.40 16.92
C PRO A 7 3.36 9.15 16.53
N LEU A 8 4.52 9.00 17.15
CA LEU A 8 5.44 7.88 17.00
C LEU A 8 5.62 7.18 18.35
N LEU A 9 5.10 5.96 18.45
CA LEU A 9 5.40 5.07 19.57
C LEU A 9 6.71 4.35 19.27
N TYR A 10 7.67 4.35 20.20
CA TYR A 10 8.91 3.61 20.01
C TYR A 10 9.35 2.81 21.24
N PHE A 11 10.11 1.76 20.97
CA PHE A 11 10.65 0.80 21.93
C PHE A 11 12.15 0.65 21.72
N GLN A 12 12.94 0.87 22.77
CA GLN A 12 14.37 0.59 22.75
C GLN A 12 14.58 -0.91 22.99
N LEU A 13 14.76 -1.71 21.93
CA LEU A 13 14.90 -3.16 22.03
C LEU A 13 16.30 -3.56 22.52
N ARG A 14 17.34 -2.89 21.99
CA ARG A 14 18.77 -3.05 22.34
C ARG A 14 19.49 -1.73 22.09
N GLU A 15 20.76 -1.59 22.47
CA GLU A 15 21.55 -0.37 22.24
C GLU A 15 21.51 0.13 20.79
N ASN A 16 21.58 -0.78 19.81
CA ASN A 16 21.54 -0.47 18.37
C ASN A 16 20.26 -1.01 17.68
N ALA A 17 19.13 -1.06 18.39
CA ALA A 17 17.87 -1.46 17.79
C ALA A 17 16.68 -0.75 18.45
N VAL A 18 15.98 0.05 17.66
CA VAL A 18 14.77 0.80 18.01
C VAL A 18 13.65 0.36 17.09
N LEU A 19 12.54 -0.09 17.67
CA LEU A 19 11.27 -0.30 16.96
C LEU A 19 10.46 0.99 17.07
N GLY A 20 10.07 1.56 15.93
CA GLY A 20 9.11 2.66 15.84
C GLY A 20 7.82 2.22 15.16
N ILE A 21 6.71 2.73 15.67
CA ILE A 21 5.36 2.48 15.17
C ILE A 21 4.68 3.83 14.97
N LEU A 22 4.36 4.13 13.72
CA LEU A 22 3.59 5.32 13.36
C LEU A 22 2.13 5.11 13.74
N VAL A 23 1.65 5.88 14.71
CA VAL A 23 0.29 5.78 15.24
C VAL A 23 -0.70 6.24 14.17
N GLY A 24 -1.84 5.54 14.04
CA GLY A 24 -2.86 5.81 13.02
C GLY A 24 -2.58 5.17 11.65
N ALA A 25 -1.31 5.02 11.26
CA ALA A 25 -0.92 4.46 9.96
C ALA A 25 -0.53 2.97 10.01
N GLY A 26 -0.30 2.41 11.20
CA GLY A 26 0.10 1.00 11.39
C GLY A 26 1.49 0.65 10.86
N HIS A 27 2.26 1.64 10.38
CA HIS A 27 3.58 1.42 9.80
C HIS A 27 4.62 1.22 10.90
N GLN A 28 5.40 0.14 10.77
CA GLN A 28 6.43 -0.23 11.74
C GLN A 28 7.80 -0.26 11.07
N VAL A 29 8.79 0.29 11.75
CA VAL A 29 10.18 0.34 11.28
C VAL A 29 11.10 -0.05 12.42
N VAL A 30 12.09 -0.89 12.13
CA VAL A 30 13.19 -1.18 13.06
C VAL A 30 14.48 -0.61 12.47
N ASP A 31 15.16 0.23 13.22
CA ASP A 31 16.46 0.78 12.83
C ASP A 31 17.41 0.88 14.03
N ARG A 32 18.64 1.33 13.79
CA ARG A 32 19.71 1.38 14.80
C ARG A 32 19.42 2.39 15.91
N ASP A 33 18.83 3.51 15.55
CA ASP A 33 18.54 4.62 16.45
C ASP A 33 17.22 5.31 16.09
N LEU A 34 16.70 6.08 17.04
CA LEU A 34 15.44 6.82 16.87
C LEU A 34 15.51 7.82 15.72
N ARG A 35 16.68 8.41 15.45
CA ARG A 35 16.87 9.38 14.37
C ARG A 35 16.61 8.74 13.00
N ARG A 36 17.14 7.54 12.75
CA ARG A 36 16.89 6.82 11.49
C ARG A 36 15.47 6.29 11.37
N VAL A 37 14.88 5.83 12.47
CA VAL A 37 13.45 5.47 12.51
C VAL A 37 12.59 6.66 12.05
N LYS A 38 12.81 7.84 12.64
CA LYS A 38 12.10 9.06 12.24
C LYS A 38 12.34 9.44 10.79
N ALA A 39 13.59 9.40 10.32
CA ALA A 39 13.93 9.72 8.94
C ALA A 39 13.25 8.77 7.94
N THR A 40 13.21 7.48 8.24
CA THR A 40 12.56 6.46 7.39
C THR A 40 11.05 6.66 7.34
N LEU A 41 10.41 6.91 8.50
CA LEU A 41 8.97 7.18 8.56
C LEU A 41 8.61 8.51 7.89
N GLN A 42 9.44 9.53 8.04
CA GLN A 42 9.25 10.82 7.38
C GLN A 42 9.38 10.68 5.86
N ASP A 43 10.38 9.95 5.37
CA ASP A 43 10.54 9.67 3.94
C ASP A 43 9.35 8.87 3.39
N TYR A 44 8.86 7.88 4.14
CA TYR A 44 7.65 7.13 3.80
C TYR A 44 6.43 8.06 3.65
N LEU A 45 6.14 8.89 4.65
CA LEU A 45 5.02 9.85 4.62
C LEU A 45 5.17 10.87 3.48
N GLN A 46 6.38 11.38 3.28
CA GLN A 46 6.65 12.36 2.23
C GLN A 46 6.49 11.75 0.82
N LYS A 47 6.87 10.48 0.63
CA LYS A 47 6.68 9.74 -0.62
C LYS A 47 5.21 9.45 -0.89
N GLN A 48 4.46 9.00 0.12
CA GLN A 48 3.01 8.80 0.05
C GLN A 48 2.32 10.10 -0.40
N TYR A 49 2.56 11.20 0.32
CA TYR A 49 2.00 12.51 -0.02
C TYR A 49 2.40 12.99 -1.42
N LYS A 50 3.68 12.85 -1.80
CA LYS A 50 4.11 13.28 -3.14
C LYS A 50 3.49 12.48 -4.28
N LYS A 51 3.24 11.18 -4.04
CA LYS A 51 2.78 10.22 -5.05
C LYS A 51 1.26 10.19 -5.18
N PHE A 52 0.53 10.30 -4.08
CA PHE A 52 -0.92 10.11 -4.05
C PHE A 52 -1.69 11.34 -3.58
N ASP A 53 -1.00 12.43 -3.20
CA ASP A 53 -1.57 13.60 -2.50
C ASP A 53 -2.32 13.23 -1.22
N ASP A 54 -1.96 12.08 -0.65
CA ASP A 54 -2.66 11.45 0.44
C ASP A 54 -1.68 11.19 1.60
N TYR A 55 -2.20 11.26 2.81
CA TYR A 55 -1.47 10.97 4.03
C TYR A 55 -2.43 10.34 5.05
N PRO A 56 -1.93 9.53 6.00
CA PRO A 56 -2.79 8.88 6.97
C PRO A 56 -3.62 9.90 7.76
N ASP A 57 -4.90 9.62 7.95
CA ASP A 57 -5.75 10.39 8.86
C ASP A 57 -5.24 10.20 10.30
N SER A 58 -4.53 11.21 10.80
CA SER A 58 -4.15 11.30 12.21
C SER A 58 -4.60 12.64 12.73
N ASP A 59 -5.80 12.64 13.29
CA ASP A 59 -6.44 13.84 13.82
C ASP A 59 -6.02 14.15 15.26
N LEU A 60 -5.07 13.37 15.79
CA LEU A 60 -4.84 13.27 17.21
C LEU A 60 -3.96 14.42 17.70
N GLN A 61 -4.58 15.44 18.25
CA GLN A 61 -3.92 16.59 18.85
C GLN A 61 -3.44 16.28 20.27
N GLY A 62 -2.21 16.70 20.57
CA GLY A 62 -1.63 16.60 21.92
C GLY A 62 -1.54 15.16 22.41
N ALA A 63 -1.08 14.24 21.55
CA ALA A 63 -0.98 12.82 21.82
C ALA A 63 -0.30 12.51 23.15
N ARG A 64 -0.92 11.65 23.96
CA ARG A 64 -0.42 11.20 25.26
C ARG A 64 -0.26 9.70 25.27
N LEU A 65 0.84 9.25 25.85
CA LEU A 65 1.12 7.83 26.07
C LEU A 65 0.69 7.43 27.48
N LYS A 66 -0.01 6.31 27.58
CA LYS A 66 -0.27 5.63 28.85
C LYS A 66 -0.10 4.14 28.67
N VAL A 67 0.43 3.47 29.69
CA VAL A 67 0.50 2.01 29.73
C VAL A 67 -0.57 1.51 30.68
N VAL A 68 -1.35 0.53 30.22
CA VAL A 68 -2.41 -0.10 31.01
C VAL A 68 -2.11 -1.58 31.15
N ASP A 69 -1.93 -2.04 32.38
CA ASP A 69 -1.73 -3.45 32.66
C ASP A 69 -3.06 -4.20 32.66
N ILE A 70 -3.15 -5.22 31.81
CA ILE A 70 -4.32 -6.10 31.71
C ILE A 70 -3.91 -7.49 32.18
N SER A 71 -4.64 -8.00 33.17
CA SER A 71 -4.44 -9.36 33.68
C SER A 71 -5.33 -10.32 32.90
N VAL A 72 -4.71 -11.27 32.19
CA VAL A 72 -5.41 -12.27 31.37
C VAL A 72 -4.94 -13.66 31.78
N ARG A 73 -5.85 -14.63 31.72
CA ARG A 73 -5.53 -16.04 31.93
C ARG A 73 -5.42 -16.72 30.56
N PRO A 74 -4.20 -17.01 30.06
CA PRO A 74 -4.04 -17.56 28.73
C PRO A 74 -4.69 -18.94 28.62
N THR A 75 -5.25 -19.24 27.45
CA THR A 75 -5.83 -20.55 27.15
C THR A 75 -5.12 -21.16 25.95
N PHE A 76 -4.56 -22.36 26.14
CA PHE A 76 -3.91 -23.11 25.09
C PHE A 76 -4.96 -23.84 24.28
N HIS A 77 -5.03 -23.59 22.97
CA HIS A 77 -5.98 -24.25 22.09
C HIS A 77 -5.23 -25.34 21.33
N THR A 78 -5.67 -26.58 21.46
CA THR A 78 -5.16 -27.76 20.73
C THR A 78 -6.32 -28.43 20.01
N GLU A 79 -6.04 -29.36 19.10
CA GLU A 79 -7.08 -30.18 18.44
C GLU A 79 -7.94 -30.96 19.46
N GLN A 80 -7.41 -31.21 20.66
CA GLN A 80 -8.05 -31.99 21.73
C GLN A 80 -8.85 -31.12 22.72
N GLY A 81 -8.83 -29.80 22.57
CA GLY A 81 -9.56 -28.88 23.43
C GLY A 81 -8.77 -27.63 23.86
N ALA A 82 -9.42 -26.83 24.71
CA ALA A 82 -8.91 -25.57 25.23
C ALA A 82 -8.50 -25.72 26.71
N PHE A 83 -7.22 -25.55 27.00
CA PHE A 83 -6.63 -25.73 28.33
C PHE A 83 -6.20 -24.38 28.93
N PRO A 84 -6.93 -23.83 29.92
CA PRO A 84 -6.53 -22.59 30.57
C PRO A 84 -5.28 -22.80 31.43
N MET A 85 -4.30 -21.90 31.34
CA MET A 85 -3.11 -21.93 32.19
C MET A 85 -3.49 -21.72 33.67
N ALA A 86 -2.70 -22.22 34.61
CA ALA A 86 -2.97 -22.04 36.05
C ALA A 86 -2.80 -20.59 36.52
N GLN A 87 -1.90 -19.83 35.89
CA GLN A 87 -1.53 -18.48 36.31
C GLN A 87 -2.05 -17.43 35.34
N SER A 88 -2.39 -16.25 35.88
CA SER A 88 -2.66 -15.07 35.08
C SER A 88 -1.35 -14.37 34.68
N VAL A 89 -1.32 -13.83 33.47
CA VAL A 89 -0.22 -13.03 32.95
C VAL A 89 -0.69 -11.58 32.89
N LYS A 90 0.10 -10.68 33.49
CA LYS A 90 -0.09 -9.24 33.32
C LYS A 90 0.60 -8.79 32.03
N VAL A 91 -0.15 -8.20 31.13
CA VAL A 91 0.35 -7.70 29.84
C VAL A 91 0.23 -6.17 29.84
N PRO A 92 1.35 -5.43 29.71
CA PRO A 92 1.34 -3.99 29.58
C PRO A 92 0.91 -3.62 28.17
N ILE A 93 -0.17 -2.85 28.06
CA ILE A 93 -0.69 -2.37 26.78
C ILE A 93 -0.43 -0.87 26.64
N PRO A 94 0.50 -0.44 25.75
CA PRO A 94 0.67 0.96 25.44
C PRO A 94 -0.52 1.46 24.62
N ILE A 95 -1.12 2.53 25.11
CA ILE A 95 -2.17 3.27 24.41
C ILE A 95 -1.69 4.68 24.12
N VAL A 96 -2.07 5.20 22.96
CA VAL A 96 -1.83 6.59 22.57
C VAL A 96 -3.18 7.25 22.36
N TYR A 97 -3.47 8.28 23.14
CA TYR A 97 -4.79 8.93 23.13
C TYR A 97 -4.65 10.45 23.11
N GLY A 98 -5.67 11.13 22.60
CA GLY A 98 -5.68 12.57 22.42
C GLY A 98 -7.05 13.08 22.01
N GLU A 99 -7.14 14.38 21.83
CA GLU A 99 -8.33 15.06 21.30
C GLU A 99 -8.24 15.10 19.77
N ASN A 100 -9.37 14.97 19.10
CA ASN A 100 -9.52 15.15 17.66
C ASN A 100 -9.92 16.62 17.37
N TYR A 101 -9.70 17.11 16.15
CA TYR A 101 -10.17 18.41 15.66
C TYR A 101 -11.66 18.66 15.89
N ASP A 102 -12.49 17.61 15.89
CA ASP A 102 -13.94 17.69 16.12
C ASP A 102 -14.35 17.78 17.60
N GLY A 103 -13.39 17.85 18.54
CA GLY A 103 -13.64 17.92 19.99
C GLY A 103 -14.04 16.59 20.64
N PHE A 104 -14.02 15.49 19.88
CA PHE A 104 -14.08 14.13 20.43
C PHE A 104 -12.70 13.63 20.84
N PHE A 105 -12.64 12.51 21.54
CA PHE A 105 -11.37 11.86 21.86
C PHE A 105 -11.16 10.60 21.03
N GLU A 106 -9.91 10.33 20.69
CA GLU A 106 -9.48 9.12 20.00
C GLU A 106 -8.40 8.43 20.82
N CYS A 107 -8.45 7.09 20.84
CA CYS A 107 -7.42 6.25 21.44
C CYS A 107 -6.99 5.18 20.44
N HIS A 108 -5.68 5.04 20.28
CA HIS A 108 -5.05 4.00 19.50
C HIS A 108 -4.39 2.96 20.40
N LEU A 109 -4.46 1.71 19.94
CA LEU A 109 -3.66 0.58 20.40
C LEU A 109 -2.63 0.27 19.31
N PRO A 110 -1.45 0.92 19.31
CA PRO A 110 -0.58 0.94 18.13
C PRO A 110 0.00 -0.43 17.78
N LEU A 111 0.24 -1.28 18.78
CA LEU A 111 0.75 -2.65 18.57
C LEU A 111 -0.22 -3.53 17.77
N GLN A 112 -1.51 -3.18 17.75
CA GLN A 112 -2.54 -3.95 17.07
C GLN A 112 -3.22 -3.18 15.94
N ASN A 113 -2.76 -1.96 15.68
CA ASN A 113 -3.34 -1.07 14.69
C ASN A 113 -4.86 -0.92 14.85
N GLN A 114 -5.33 -0.87 16.10
CA GLN A 114 -6.73 -0.62 16.43
C GLN A 114 -6.90 0.79 16.99
N ARG A 115 -8.09 1.34 16.80
CA ARG A 115 -8.50 2.62 17.35
C ARG A 115 -9.97 2.61 17.73
N PHE A 116 -10.34 3.48 18.65
CA PHE A 116 -11.73 3.77 18.97
C PHE A 116 -11.91 5.23 19.39
N TYR A 117 -13.10 5.73 19.16
CA TYR A 117 -13.53 7.08 19.55
C TYR A 117 -14.33 7.03 20.85
N TYR A 118 -14.23 8.08 21.66
CA TYR A 118 -14.99 8.21 22.89
C TYR A 118 -15.30 9.67 23.21
N TYR A 119 -16.39 9.91 23.94
CA TYR A 119 -16.89 11.26 24.22
C TYR A 119 -16.37 11.82 25.54
N ASN A 120 -16.15 10.96 26.53
CA ASN A 120 -15.77 11.37 27.88
C ASN A 120 -14.45 10.72 28.32
N SER A 121 -13.51 11.53 28.81
CA SER A 121 -12.22 11.07 29.34
C SER A 121 -12.32 9.96 30.39
N LYS A 122 -13.41 9.91 31.17
CA LYS A 122 -13.67 8.85 32.16
C LYS A 122 -13.94 7.48 31.52
N GLN A 123 -14.39 7.44 30.27
CA GLN A 123 -14.69 6.19 29.53
C GLN A 123 -13.43 5.52 28.98
N LEU A 124 -12.30 6.23 28.90
CA LEU A 124 -11.07 5.71 28.30
C LEU A 124 -10.62 4.39 28.93
N LEU A 125 -10.45 4.34 30.26
CA LEU A 125 -9.93 3.13 30.93
C LEU A 125 -10.87 1.92 30.82
N PRO A 126 -12.20 2.05 31.06
CA PRO A 126 -13.14 0.95 30.83
C PRO A 126 -13.10 0.41 29.39
N LEU A 127 -13.07 1.31 28.39
CA LEU A 127 -13.03 0.90 26.98
C LEU A 127 -11.73 0.19 26.64
N VAL A 128 -10.58 0.75 27.01
CA VAL A 128 -9.26 0.13 26.81
C VAL A 128 -9.23 -1.26 27.43
N ARG A 129 -9.73 -1.42 28.66
CA ARG A 129 -9.78 -2.72 29.33
C ARG A 129 -10.64 -3.72 28.57
N ASN A 130 -11.82 -3.32 28.10
CA ASN A 130 -12.70 -4.20 27.34
C ASN A 130 -12.05 -4.65 26.01
N PHE A 131 -11.59 -3.69 25.21
CA PHE A 131 -10.92 -3.96 23.93
C PHE A 131 -9.66 -4.82 24.11
N ALA A 132 -8.79 -4.45 25.05
CA ALA A 132 -7.57 -5.18 25.31
C ALA A 132 -7.85 -6.59 25.84
N THR A 133 -8.84 -6.78 26.71
CA THR A 133 -9.19 -8.11 27.23
C THR A 133 -9.70 -9.03 26.13
N THR A 134 -10.65 -8.57 25.31
CA THR A 134 -11.17 -9.35 24.16
C THR A 134 -10.05 -9.71 23.20
N MET A 135 -9.17 -8.76 22.91
CA MET A 135 -8.02 -8.97 22.05
C MET A 135 -7.01 -9.98 22.64
N LEU A 136 -6.61 -9.83 23.90
CA LEU A 136 -5.63 -10.70 24.54
C LEU A 136 -6.16 -12.13 24.72
N ASN A 137 -7.46 -12.31 24.92
CA ASN A 137 -8.09 -13.64 24.98
C ASN A 137 -7.99 -14.40 23.64
N SER A 138 -7.84 -13.69 22.51
CA SER A 138 -7.64 -14.31 21.19
C SER A 138 -6.19 -14.73 20.92
N TYR A 139 -5.25 -14.37 21.80
CA TYR A 139 -3.82 -14.60 21.57
C TYR A 139 -3.33 -15.91 22.16
N THR A 140 -2.34 -16.50 21.49
CA THR A 140 -1.60 -17.63 22.04
C THR A 140 -0.80 -17.20 23.27
N PRO A 141 -0.57 -18.10 24.24
CA PRO A 141 0.28 -17.81 25.39
C PRO A 141 1.65 -17.25 25.00
N GLU A 142 2.26 -17.80 23.94
CA GLU A 142 3.54 -17.31 23.41
C GLU A 142 3.49 -15.83 23.01
N ARG A 143 2.42 -15.42 22.32
CA ARG A 143 2.24 -14.03 21.90
C ARG A 143 2.02 -13.11 23.10
N LEU A 144 1.28 -13.56 24.12
CA LEU A 144 1.08 -12.83 25.37
C LEU A 144 2.40 -12.62 26.11
N PHE A 145 3.24 -13.66 26.20
CA PHE A 145 4.57 -13.56 26.81
C PHE A 145 5.53 -12.66 26.04
N ARG A 146 5.43 -12.60 24.70
CA ARG A 146 6.23 -11.64 23.91
C ARG A 146 5.83 -10.19 24.21
N LEU A 147 4.53 -9.93 24.32
CA LEU A 147 4.01 -8.60 24.63
C LEU A 147 4.38 -8.17 26.06
N SER A 148 4.34 -9.09 27.03
CA SER A 148 4.71 -8.79 28.42
C SER A 148 6.20 -8.50 28.62
N ARG A 149 7.04 -8.87 27.66
CA ARG A 149 8.50 -8.63 27.69
C ARG A 149 8.94 -7.43 26.86
N LEU A 150 8.01 -6.69 26.26
CA LEU A 150 8.38 -5.47 25.55
C LEU A 150 8.98 -4.46 26.53
N PRO A 151 10.04 -3.73 26.13
CA PRO A 151 10.63 -2.68 26.96
C PRO A 151 9.66 -1.51 27.13
N GLU A 152 9.99 -0.57 28.00
CA GLU A 152 9.13 0.58 28.24
C GLU A 152 8.90 1.41 26.96
N PRO A 153 7.63 1.65 26.61
CA PRO A 153 7.27 2.45 25.45
C PRO A 153 7.58 3.93 25.70
N LYS A 154 7.98 4.62 24.65
CA LYS A 154 8.14 6.09 24.66
C LYS A 154 7.42 6.70 23.47
N LEU A 155 6.99 7.95 23.63
CA LEU A 155 6.27 8.71 22.61
C LEU A 155 7.17 9.80 22.06
N ASP A 156 7.12 9.98 20.75
CA ASP A 156 7.76 11.06 20.02
C ASP A 156 6.87 11.47 18.84
N GLU A 157 7.32 12.40 18.02
CA GLU A 157 6.59 12.88 16.85
C GLU A 157 7.42 12.85 15.57
N VAL A 158 6.74 12.62 14.44
CA VAL A 158 7.28 12.69 13.09
C VAL A 158 6.57 13.79 12.32
N PRO A 159 7.28 14.83 11.86
CA PRO A 159 6.66 15.93 11.13
C PRO A 159 6.49 15.62 9.64
N LEU A 160 5.33 15.96 9.08
CA LEU A 160 5.04 15.96 7.66
C LEU A 160 4.74 17.40 7.20
N LYS A 161 5.36 17.84 6.11
CA LYS A 161 5.06 19.14 5.50
C LYS A 161 4.08 18.95 4.34
N VAL A 162 2.90 19.53 4.47
CA VAL A 162 1.82 19.46 3.48
C VAL A 162 1.64 20.83 2.83
N ASN A 163 1.35 20.85 1.54
CA ASN A 163 1.05 22.07 0.80
C ASN A 163 -0.33 21.98 0.15
N TYR A 164 -1.37 22.45 0.84
CA TYR A 164 -2.77 22.42 0.35
C TYR A 164 -3.01 23.25 -0.92
N SER A 165 -2.15 24.23 -1.23
CA SER A 165 -2.27 25.04 -2.45
C SER A 165 -1.64 24.40 -3.68
N ARG A 166 -1.10 23.17 -3.57
CA ARG A 166 -0.51 22.47 -4.70
C ARG A 166 -1.63 21.95 -5.61
N GLU A 167 -1.62 22.37 -6.87
CA GLU A 167 -2.42 21.69 -7.91
C GLU A 167 -1.90 20.26 -8.10
N PHE A 168 -2.56 19.29 -7.47
CA PHE A 168 -2.29 17.89 -7.71
C PHE A 168 -3.02 17.45 -8.97
N ARG A 169 -2.28 17.42 -10.08
CA ARG A 169 -2.78 16.84 -11.33
C ARG A 169 -2.78 15.32 -11.21
N TRP A 170 -3.90 14.77 -10.77
CA TRP A 170 -4.23 13.35 -10.91
C TRP A 170 -3.92 12.90 -12.33
N ARG A 171 -2.86 12.12 -12.52
CA ARG A 171 -2.66 11.44 -13.79
C ARG A 171 -3.61 10.25 -13.79
N LEU A 172 -4.53 10.18 -14.76
CA LEU A 172 -5.43 9.03 -14.94
C LEU A 172 -4.70 7.66 -14.95
N ASN A 173 -3.38 7.65 -15.20
CA ASN A 173 -2.53 6.47 -15.14
C ASN A 173 -2.29 5.87 -13.74
N ASP A 174 -2.52 6.60 -12.63
CA ASP A 174 -2.22 6.08 -11.29
C ASP A 174 -3.25 5.03 -10.80
N TYR A 175 -4.35 4.84 -11.57
CA TYR A 175 -5.37 3.80 -11.40
C TYR A 175 -5.27 2.65 -12.40
N GLU A 176 -4.12 2.40 -13.05
CA GLU A 176 -3.93 1.12 -13.75
C GLU A 176 -3.88 0.00 -12.70
N ARG A 177 -5.05 -0.59 -12.37
CA ARG A 177 -5.12 -1.86 -11.66
C ARG A 177 -4.26 -2.84 -12.46
N PRO A 178 -3.16 -3.39 -11.90
CA PRO A 178 -2.37 -4.36 -12.64
C PRO A 178 -3.28 -5.52 -13.00
N LEU A 179 -3.47 -5.76 -14.29
CA LEU A 179 -4.30 -6.84 -14.81
C LEU A 179 -3.54 -8.14 -14.59
N ARG A 180 -3.55 -8.64 -13.35
CA ARG A 180 -2.72 -9.76 -12.85
C ARG A 180 -2.73 -11.00 -13.76
N TYR A 181 -3.84 -11.27 -14.44
CA TYR A 181 -3.99 -12.40 -15.35
C TYR A 181 -3.57 -12.06 -16.79
N LEU A 182 -3.81 -10.84 -17.25
CA LEU A 182 -3.51 -10.42 -18.61
C LEU A 182 -2.00 -10.30 -18.83
N GLU A 183 -1.26 -9.78 -17.86
CA GLU A 183 0.21 -9.68 -17.92
C GLU A 183 0.89 -11.06 -17.88
N ARG A 184 0.21 -12.08 -17.36
CA ARG A 184 0.71 -13.47 -17.34
C ARG A 184 0.47 -14.21 -18.66
N LEU A 185 -0.64 -13.92 -19.33
CA LEU A 185 -1.10 -14.65 -20.51
C LEU A 185 -0.82 -13.91 -21.82
N ALA A 186 -0.47 -12.62 -21.76
CA ALA A 186 -0.32 -11.80 -22.94
C ALA A 186 0.81 -10.77 -22.83
N GLU A 187 1.42 -10.47 -23.97
CA GLU A 187 2.39 -9.41 -24.14
C GLU A 187 1.72 -8.10 -24.58
N LYS A 188 2.04 -7.00 -23.91
CA LYS A 188 1.57 -5.66 -24.28
C LYS A 188 2.29 -5.13 -25.52
N TYR A 189 1.52 -4.67 -26.50
CA TYR A 189 2.00 -3.97 -27.68
C TYR A 189 1.60 -2.48 -27.64
N PRO A 190 2.42 -1.59 -28.22
CA PRO A 190 3.77 -1.87 -28.72
C PRO A 190 4.79 -1.95 -27.58
N TYR A 191 5.87 -2.72 -27.76
CA TYR A 191 6.86 -2.96 -26.71
C TYR A 191 7.43 -1.67 -26.09
N VAL A 192 7.78 -1.75 -24.80
CA VAL A 192 8.44 -0.66 -24.07
C VAL A 192 9.79 -0.34 -24.72
N LYS A 193 10.22 0.93 -24.70
CA LYS A 193 11.45 1.40 -25.39
C LYS A 193 12.71 0.60 -25.03
N ALA A 194 12.81 0.09 -23.80
CA ALA A 194 13.92 -0.75 -23.35
C ALA A 194 13.97 -2.10 -24.07
N LEU A 195 12.81 -2.77 -24.21
CA LEU A 195 12.69 -4.08 -24.87
C LEU A 195 12.90 -3.97 -26.40
N ARG A 196 12.45 -2.86 -27.02
CA ARG A 196 12.66 -2.62 -28.46
C ARG A 196 14.14 -2.55 -28.87
N ARG A 197 15.01 -2.05 -27.98
CA ARG A 197 16.46 -1.97 -28.24
C ARG A 197 17.15 -3.33 -28.26
N GLN A 198 16.62 -4.31 -27.50
CA GLN A 198 17.13 -5.68 -27.53
C GLN A 198 16.58 -6.48 -28.72
N MET A 199 15.40 -6.12 -29.23
CA MET A 199 14.76 -6.80 -30.37
C MET A 199 15.09 -6.20 -31.75
N SER A 200 15.95 -5.17 -31.82
CA SER A 200 16.22 -4.44 -33.08
C SER A 200 16.96 -5.25 -34.16
N ASN A 201 17.32 -6.50 -33.88
CA ASN A 201 17.97 -7.39 -34.84
C ASN A 201 16.98 -8.12 -35.77
N TYR A 202 15.67 -7.94 -35.58
CA TYR A 202 14.66 -8.49 -36.49
C TYR A 202 14.09 -7.38 -37.39
N PRO A 203 14.10 -7.54 -38.73
CA PRO A 203 13.41 -6.62 -39.62
C PRO A 203 11.89 -6.73 -39.40
N GLU A 204 11.32 -5.86 -38.57
CA GLU A 204 9.88 -5.77 -38.28
C GLU A 204 9.09 -4.95 -39.34
N ALA A 205 9.72 -4.60 -40.46
CA ALA A 205 9.06 -3.81 -41.51
C ALA A 205 8.23 -4.73 -42.41
N ALA A 206 6.92 -4.46 -42.48
CA ALA A 206 6.02 -5.07 -43.46
C ALA A 206 6.25 -4.43 -44.85
N TRP A 207 7.42 -4.70 -45.43
CA TRP A 207 7.82 -4.20 -46.76
C TRP A 207 6.79 -4.65 -47.81
N GLU A 208 6.36 -3.76 -48.68
CA GLU A 208 5.33 -4.00 -49.73
C GLU A 208 3.92 -4.40 -49.25
N MET A 209 3.62 -4.37 -47.94
CA MET A 209 2.30 -4.73 -47.41
C MET A 209 1.52 -3.53 -46.85
N GLU A 210 1.86 -2.31 -47.28
CA GLU A 210 1.28 -1.08 -46.73
C GLU A 210 -0.23 -0.98 -46.93
N GLU A 211 -0.73 -1.44 -48.07
CA GLU A 211 -2.17 -1.49 -48.38
C GLU A 211 -2.92 -2.37 -47.36
N LYS A 212 -2.38 -3.55 -47.05
CA LYS A 212 -2.97 -4.48 -46.06
C LYS A 212 -2.89 -3.95 -44.63
N VAL A 213 -1.82 -3.22 -44.32
CA VAL A 213 -1.69 -2.53 -43.02
C VAL A 213 -2.76 -1.43 -42.89
N ASN A 214 -2.98 -0.64 -43.93
CA ASN A 214 -3.98 0.43 -43.92
C ASN A 214 -5.41 -0.14 -43.83
N GLU A 215 -5.71 -1.22 -44.56
CA GLU A 215 -6.99 -1.92 -44.48
C GLU A 215 -7.26 -2.47 -43.05
N ALA A 216 -6.25 -3.02 -42.39
CA ALA A 216 -6.38 -3.47 -41.01
C ALA A 216 -6.63 -2.31 -40.03
N ILE A 217 -5.95 -1.17 -40.22
CA ILE A 217 -6.16 0.04 -39.41
C ILE A 217 -7.59 0.55 -39.60
N GLU A 218 -8.07 0.58 -40.84
CA GLU A 218 -9.40 1.08 -41.16
C GLU A 218 -10.49 0.26 -40.47
N LYS A 219 -10.38 -1.07 -40.58
CA LYS A 219 -11.31 -2.01 -39.92
C LYS A 219 -11.25 -1.93 -38.39
N LEU A 220 -10.07 -1.73 -37.80
CA LEU A 220 -9.90 -1.67 -36.35
C LEU A 220 -10.34 -0.33 -35.74
N ILE A 221 -9.99 0.80 -36.36
CA ILE A 221 -10.28 2.14 -35.82
C ILE A 221 -11.66 2.63 -36.25
N PHE A 222 -11.92 2.71 -37.57
CA PHE A 222 -13.13 3.36 -38.09
C PHE A 222 -14.35 2.43 -38.00
N LEU A 223 -14.20 1.17 -38.39
CA LEU A 223 -15.30 0.20 -38.34
C LEU A 223 -15.46 -0.48 -36.97
N ARG A 224 -14.48 -0.34 -36.07
CA ARG A 224 -14.44 -0.98 -34.74
C ARG A 224 -14.73 -2.48 -34.78
N ALA A 225 -14.23 -3.16 -35.81
CA ALA A 225 -14.51 -4.55 -36.09
C ALA A 225 -13.38 -5.48 -35.64
N ASN A 226 -13.72 -6.76 -35.40
CA ASN A 226 -12.72 -7.81 -35.21
C ASN A 226 -12.09 -8.17 -36.56
N VAL A 227 -10.76 -8.21 -36.62
CA VAL A 227 -10.01 -8.50 -37.85
C VAL A 227 -9.38 -9.90 -37.78
N LEU A 228 -9.65 -10.71 -38.81
CA LEU A 228 -8.99 -11.99 -39.04
C LEU A 228 -8.09 -11.89 -40.28
N LEU A 229 -6.79 -12.16 -40.12
CA LEU A 229 -5.85 -12.21 -41.24
C LEU A 229 -5.71 -13.64 -41.76
N VAL A 230 -6.09 -13.85 -43.02
CA VAL A 230 -6.03 -15.16 -43.69
C VAL A 230 -4.95 -15.16 -44.76
N GLY A 231 -4.17 -16.22 -44.81
CA GLY A 231 -3.12 -16.42 -45.81
C GLY A 231 -2.22 -17.61 -45.45
N PRO A 232 -1.29 -18.02 -46.34
CA PRO A 232 -0.36 -19.10 -46.08
C PRO A 232 0.52 -18.85 -44.84
N ALA A 233 1.11 -19.89 -44.25
CA ALA A 233 2.08 -19.73 -43.17
C ALA A 233 3.34 -19.01 -43.71
N GLY A 234 3.96 -18.14 -42.91
CA GLY A 234 5.20 -17.44 -43.29
C GLY A 234 5.06 -16.16 -44.12
N VAL A 235 3.86 -15.80 -44.62
CA VAL A 235 3.64 -14.59 -45.43
C VAL A 235 3.64 -13.27 -44.65
N GLY A 236 4.11 -13.25 -43.41
CA GLY A 236 4.21 -11.99 -42.64
C GLY A 236 2.91 -11.48 -42.01
N LYS A 237 1.88 -12.33 -41.80
CA LYS A 237 0.62 -11.95 -41.12
C LYS A 237 0.86 -11.21 -39.79
N SER A 238 1.80 -11.70 -38.98
CA SER A 238 2.18 -11.07 -37.72
C SER A 238 2.91 -9.73 -37.92
N ALA A 239 3.67 -9.56 -39.00
CA ALA A 239 4.33 -8.30 -39.33
C ALA A 239 3.32 -7.23 -39.73
N VAL A 240 2.27 -7.59 -40.48
CA VAL A 240 1.16 -6.69 -40.83
C VAL A 240 0.44 -6.17 -39.57
N LEU A 241 0.08 -7.06 -38.63
CA LEU A 241 -0.55 -6.65 -37.35
C LEU A 241 0.36 -5.76 -36.51
N LYS A 242 1.65 -6.11 -36.38
CA LYS A 242 2.62 -5.30 -35.64
C LYS A 242 2.77 -3.90 -36.23
N ALA A 243 2.85 -3.80 -37.56
CA ALA A 243 2.93 -2.53 -38.28
C ALA A 243 1.65 -1.70 -38.10
N ALA A 244 0.47 -2.33 -38.17
CA ALA A 244 -0.81 -1.68 -37.91
C ALA A 244 -0.87 -1.13 -36.48
N ILE A 245 -0.61 -1.95 -35.45
CA ILE A 245 -0.61 -1.53 -34.05
C ILE A 245 0.34 -0.36 -33.79
N ARG A 246 1.53 -0.38 -34.41
CA ARG A 246 2.50 0.72 -34.31
C ARG A 246 1.97 2.03 -34.92
N LYS A 247 1.32 1.96 -36.09
CA LYS A 247 0.67 3.12 -36.72
C LYS A 247 -0.50 3.63 -35.87
N ILE A 248 -1.37 2.73 -35.37
CA ILE A 248 -2.51 3.07 -34.49
C ILE A 248 -2.02 3.77 -33.22
N HIS A 249 -1.01 3.21 -32.54
CA HIS A 249 -0.44 3.83 -31.34
C HIS A 249 0.13 5.23 -31.60
N ASN A 250 0.72 5.46 -32.78
CA ASN A 250 1.23 6.79 -33.16
C ASN A 250 0.10 7.78 -33.47
N LEU A 251 -0.99 7.34 -34.09
CA LEU A 251 -2.19 8.15 -34.35
C LEU A 251 -2.91 8.48 -33.04
N ALA A 252 -3.13 7.47 -32.19
CA ALA A 252 -3.76 7.59 -30.88
C ALA A 252 -3.05 8.61 -29.97
N ARG A 253 -1.72 8.64 -30.01
CA ARG A 253 -0.91 9.63 -29.28
C ARG A 253 -1.10 11.07 -29.79
N LYS A 254 -1.40 11.26 -31.08
CA LYS A 254 -1.69 12.58 -31.66
C LYS A 254 -3.11 13.04 -31.32
N GLU A 255 -4.07 12.12 -31.28
CA GLU A 255 -5.50 12.40 -31.09
C GLU A 255 -6.01 12.23 -29.64
N LYS A 256 -5.11 11.90 -28.68
CA LYS A 256 -5.46 11.58 -27.28
C LYS A 256 -6.47 10.43 -27.13
N LEU A 257 -6.46 9.46 -28.05
CA LEU A 257 -7.27 8.25 -27.94
C LEU A 257 -6.51 7.18 -27.15
N GLU A 258 -7.20 6.44 -26.29
CA GLU A 258 -6.62 5.37 -25.46
C GLU A 258 -6.89 4.00 -26.09
N TYR A 259 -5.93 3.48 -26.86
CA TYR A 259 -5.96 2.11 -27.37
C TYR A 259 -4.86 1.27 -26.73
N SER A 260 -5.21 0.07 -26.25
CA SER A 260 -4.26 -0.91 -25.72
C SER A 260 -4.33 -2.21 -26.53
N PHE A 261 -3.17 -2.79 -26.83
CA PHE A 261 -3.07 -4.01 -27.64
C PHE A 261 -2.32 -5.08 -26.86
N TRP A 262 -2.82 -6.32 -26.93
CA TRP A 262 -2.29 -7.46 -26.19
C TRP A 262 -2.21 -8.67 -27.10
N ARG A 263 -1.08 -9.39 -27.04
CA ARG A 263 -0.85 -10.64 -27.79
C ARG A 263 -0.80 -11.79 -26.80
N ILE A 264 -1.69 -12.76 -26.93
CA ILE A 264 -1.65 -13.97 -26.10
C ILE A 264 -0.34 -14.73 -26.37
N LEU A 265 0.34 -15.14 -25.31
CA LEU A 265 1.46 -16.06 -25.34
C LEU A 265 0.88 -17.46 -25.63
N ALA A 266 1.19 -17.99 -26.82
CA ALA A 266 0.87 -19.36 -27.20
C ALA A 266 1.97 -20.32 -26.73
#